data_AF-A0ABD5RR09-F1
#
_entry.id   AF-A0ABD5RR09-F1
#
_cell.length_a   1.000
_cell.length_b   1.000
_cell.length_c   1.000
_cell.angle_alpha   90.00
_cell.angle_beta   90.00
_cell.angle_gamma   90.00
#
_symmetry.space_group_name_H-M   'P 1'
#
loop_
_entity.id
_entity.type
_entity.pdbx_description
1 polymer ?
#
loop_
_entity_poly.entity_id
_entity_poly.type
_entity_poly.pdbx_seq_one_letter_code
_entity_poly.pdbx_strand_id
1 'polypeptide(L)'
;MADQTRMTTERFFGGVNGRMAYLHDTLGFIKSAEPNETELMKWILDSTPAGTETTVRRNIAFLVSIGLIRESEGWYELTNKGAAYYEHDNPAVIYEGLATAVDGFREIARAIASGHRTVGEIQGRLRSVFPDYALPEGVVQKHLDWLLSLELVTETDGEYAFEFERGAFEVGETYSRWLIHDVLKGERYKGIAKPSDYPFIIIVTGESGSDYGYKDEFLDDDTFLYSGEGAEGDMTMENGNKALRDHKQNGEAVHLFEDTDLPWIVTYVGEFEYDSHQVDTLADADGRMREAIRFRLVASGGTDVDIGDRTLGSMSAEELFQKGKQSSPRSSTSTATTNSTSSGGKRRKRSEVVREFALETADGVCQGCGEPAPFKNKRGQPFLEVHHLKRLTDGGPDDPENVIALCPNCHRRRHQGRDGDAFNQELIEKAELRNEQFSN
;
A
#
# COMPACT_ATOMS: atom_id res chain seq x y z
N MET A 1 -1.92 32.32 -0.90
CA MET A 1 -2.78 32.60 -2.07
C MET A 1 -3.90 31.59 -2.01
N ALA A 2 -5.17 31.99 -2.13
CA ALA A 2 -6.27 31.02 -2.13
C ALA A 2 -6.04 30.04 -3.29
N ASP A 3 -5.93 28.75 -2.96
CA ASP A 3 -5.74 27.68 -3.92
C ASP A 3 -6.94 27.71 -4.88
N GLN A 4 -6.73 28.07 -6.15
CA GLN A 4 -7.79 28.13 -7.14
C GLN A 4 -8.05 26.71 -7.64
N THR A 5 -8.72 25.91 -6.80
CA THR A 5 -9.27 24.62 -7.21
C THR A 5 -10.31 24.85 -8.33
N ARG A 6 -10.35 23.94 -9.31
CA ARG A 6 -11.26 24.02 -10.46
C ARG A 6 -12.37 22.98 -10.31
N MET A 7 -13.60 23.28 -10.70
CA MET A 7 -14.71 22.30 -10.62
C MET A 7 -14.77 21.33 -11.81
N THR A 8 -14.06 21.61 -12.91
CA THR A 8 -14.08 20.78 -14.12
C THR A 8 -12.68 20.25 -14.41
N THR A 9 -12.59 18.98 -14.77
CA THR A 9 -11.41 18.43 -15.43
C THR A 9 -11.31 18.89 -16.88
N GLU A 10 -10.09 18.84 -17.41
CA GLU A 10 -9.90 18.76 -18.85
C GLU A 10 -10.04 17.32 -19.31
N ARG A 11 -10.60 17.16 -20.52
CA ARG A 11 -10.56 15.87 -21.21
C ARG A 11 -9.17 15.75 -21.83
N PHE A 12 -8.29 15.01 -21.18
CA PHE A 12 -7.07 14.57 -21.85
C PHE A 12 -7.44 13.60 -22.99
N PHE A 13 -6.63 13.57 -24.04
CA PHE A 13 -6.99 13.07 -25.38
C PHE A 13 -7.35 11.58 -25.39
N GLY A 14 -8.11 11.10 -26.39
CA GLY A 14 -8.36 9.66 -26.58
C GLY A 14 -9.59 9.06 -25.88
N GLY A 15 -10.47 9.85 -25.27
CA GLY A 15 -11.69 9.34 -24.61
C GLY A 15 -11.36 8.51 -23.36
N VAL A 16 -12.27 7.64 -22.91
CA VAL A 16 -12.02 6.79 -21.72
C VAL A 16 -10.91 5.78 -21.99
N ASN A 17 -10.95 5.11 -23.15
CA ASN A 17 -10.08 3.96 -23.43
C ASN A 17 -8.66 4.35 -23.90
N GLY A 18 -8.47 5.55 -24.45
CA GLY A 18 -7.17 5.99 -24.99
C GLY A 18 -6.39 6.94 -24.09
N ARG A 19 -7.04 7.50 -23.06
CA ARG A 19 -6.47 8.61 -22.28
C ARG A 19 -5.19 8.26 -21.56
N MET A 20 -5.16 7.12 -20.89
CA MET A 20 -4.00 6.73 -20.08
C MET A 20 -2.78 6.49 -20.96
N ALA A 21 -2.95 5.84 -22.11
CA ALA A 21 -1.87 5.64 -23.08
C ALA A 21 -1.28 6.98 -23.58
N TYR A 22 -2.11 7.92 -24.02
CA TYR A 22 -1.60 9.22 -24.48
C TYR A 22 -0.98 10.04 -23.35
N LEU A 23 -1.50 9.92 -22.12
CA LEU A 23 -0.91 10.58 -20.96
C LEU A 23 0.48 10.01 -20.69
N HIS A 24 0.63 8.69 -20.70
CA HIS A 24 1.90 8.01 -20.52
C HIS A 24 2.93 8.41 -21.57
N ASP A 25 2.55 8.38 -22.86
CA ASP A 25 3.41 8.81 -23.96
C ASP A 25 3.86 10.28 -23.79
N THR A 26 2.94 11.15 -23.37
CA THR A 26 3.24 12.57 -23.12
C THR A 26 4.27 12.73 -22.00
N LEU A 27 4.11 12.00 -20.89
CA LEU A 27 5.05 12.05 -19.78
C LEU A 27 6.41 11.45 -20.17
N GLY A 28 6.43 10.39 -20.99
CA GLY A 28 7.66 9.82 -21.54
C GLY A 28 8.42 10.79 -22.45
N PHE A 29 7.71 11.54 -23.29
CA PHE A 29 8.31 12.62 -24.08
C PHE A 29 8.90 13.72 -23.17
N ILE A 30 8.16 14.17 -22.17
CA ILE A 30 8.63 15.19 -21.22
C ILE A 30 9.88 14.70 -20.47
N LYS A 31 9.89 13.45 -19.99
CA LYS A 31 11.03 12.85 -19.28
C LYS A 31 12.29 12.75 -20.14
N SER A 32 12.13 12.49 -21.44
CA SER A 32 13.25 12.23 -22.34
C SER A 32 13.78 13.49 -23.04
N ALA A 33 12.92 14.47 -23.32
CA ALA A 33 13.25 15.65 -24.11
C ALA A 33 13.32 16.94 -23.31
N GLU A 34 12.76 16.99 -22.09
CA GLU A 34 12.61 18.19 -21.26
C GLU A 34 12.15 19.41 -22.09
N PRO A 35 11.01 19.32 -22.81
CA PRO A 35 10.67 20.25 -23.89
C PRO A 35 10.23 21.63 -23.37
N ASN A 36 10.44 22.67 -24.18
CA ASN A 36 9.78 23.96 -23.94
C ASN A 36 8.30 23.89 -24.38
N GLU A 37 7.51 24.94 -24.09
CA GLU A 37 6.07 24.98 -24.44
C GLU A 37 5.82 24.72 -25.93
N THR A 38 6.64 25.28 -26.83
CA THR A 38 6.45 25.13 -28.28
C THR A 38 6.68 23.69 -28.73
N GLU A 39 7.73 23.06 -28.22
CA GLU A 39 8.07 21.66 -28.52
C GLU A 39 7.02 20.70 -27.96
N LEU A 40 6.59 20.90 -26.71
CA LEU A 40 5.57 20.08 -26.07
C LEU A 40 4.22 20.19 -26.80
N MET A 41 3.79 21.41 -27.13
CA MET A 41 2.55 21.60 -27.87
C MET A 41 2.59 20.91 -29.23
N LYS A 42 3.70 21.06 -29.97
CA LYS A 42 3.86 20.44 -31.28
C LYS A 42 3.80 18.92 -31.16
N TRP A 43 4.57 18.35 -30.23
CA TRP A 43 4.57 16.91 -30.02
C TRP A 43 3.18 16.37 -29.67
N ILE A 44 2.43 17.05 -28.80
CA ILE A 44 1.07 16.64 -28.43
C ILE A 44 0.13 16.69 -29.64
N LEU A 45 0.21 17.72 -30.47
CA LEU A 45 -0.60 17.84 -31.70
C LEU A 45 -0.27 16.75 -32.72
N ASP A 46 1.02 16.38 -32.84
CA ASP A 46 1.49 15.39 -33.81
C ASP A 46 1.24 13.95 -33.34
N SER A 47 1.30 13.70 -32.02
CA SER A 47 1.34 12.36 -31.43
C SER A 47 0.05 11.92 -30.74
N THR A 48 -0.93 12.82 -30.59
CA THR A 48 -2.21 12.51 -29.94
C THR A 48 -3.40 12.97 -30.79
N PRO A 49 -4.64 12.52 -30.51
CA PRO A 49 -5.86 13.03 -31.12
C PRO A 49 -6.21 14.47 -30.70
N ALA A 50 -5.23 15.28 -30.32
CA ALA A 50 -5.42 16.65 -29.89
C ALA A 50 -6.08 17.48 -30.99
N GLY A 51 -7.02 18.33 -30.56
CA GLY A 51 -7.74 19.22 -31.46
C GLY A 51 -6.91 20.47 -31.77
N THR A 52 -7.17 21.54 -31.03
CA THR A 52 -6.56 22.86 -31.30
C THR A 52 -5.41 23.15 -30.34
N GLU A 53 -4.48 24.04 -30.72
CA GLU A 53 -3.45 24.57 -29.80
C GLU A 53 -4.03 25.08 -28.48
N THR A 54 -5.17 25.76 -28.53
CA THR A 54 -5.88 26.23 -27.33
C THR A 54 -6.28 25.08 -26.41
N THR A 55 -6.73 23.96 -26.98
CA THR A 55 -7.05 22.74 -26.22
C THR A 55 -5.79 22.14 -25.60
N VAL A 56 -4.68 22.12 -26.33
CA VAL A 56 -3.40 21.58 -25.86
C VAL A 56 -2.86 22.40 -24.69
N ARG A 57 -2.82 23.73 -24.81
CA ARG A 57 -2.39 24.62 -23.71
C ARG A 57 -3.20 24.41 -22.43
N ARG A 58 -4.53 24.25 -22.55
CA ARG A 58 -5.40 23.93 -21.40
C ARG A 58 -5.05 22.59 -20.76
N ASN A 59 -4.73 21.57 -21.56
CA ASN A 59 -4.31 20.26 -21.06
C ASN A 59 -2.94 20.32 -20.38
N ILE A 60 -1.95 21.02 -20.93
CA ILE A 60 -0.64 21.23 -20.29
C ILE A 60 -0.83 21.91 -18.93
N ALA A 61 -1.58 23.02 -18.88
CA ALA A 61 -1.91 23.71 -17.64
C ALA A 61 -2.68 22.83 -16.65
N PHE A 62 -3.46 21.87 -17.15
CA PHE A 62 -4.15 20.89 -16.31
C PHE A 62 -3.17 19.87 -15.70
N LEU A 63 -2.23 19.31 -16.49
CA LEU A 63 -1.17 18.42 -16.00
C LEU A 63 -0.31 19.07 -14.92
N VAL A 64 0.00 20.36 -15.09
CA VAL A 64 0.67 21.17 -14.06
C VAL A 64 -0.20 21.26 -12.80
N SER A 65 -1.50 21.54 -12.94
CA SER A 65 -2.40 21.70 -11.80
C SER A 65 -2.60 20.42 -10.97
N ILE A 66 -2.64 19.24 -11.61
CA ILE A 66 -2.70 17.95 -10.89
C ILE A 66 -1.32 17.49 -10.39
N GLY A 67 -0.28 18.26 -10.71
CA GLY A 67 1.08 18.10 -10.20
C GLY A 67 1.84 16.95 -10.85
N LEU A 68 1.54 16.56 -12.08
CA LEU A 68 2.32 15.55 -12.82
C LEU A 68 3.58 16.15 -13.46
N ILE A 69 3.47 17.39 -13.92
CA ILE A 69 4.59 18.11 -14.55
C ILE A 69 4.75 19.47 -13.90
N ARG A 70 5.94 20.05 -14.02
CA ARG A 70 6.21 21.43 -13.62
C ARG A 70 6.99 22.14 -14.69
N GLU A 71 6.83 23.46 -14.73
CA GLU A 71 7.64 24.33 -15.58
C GLU A 71 8.79 24.90 -14.75
N SER A 72 10.01 24.75 -15.25
CA SER A 72 11.24 25.29 -14.66
C SER A 72 12.05 25.97 -15.74
N GLU A 73 12.33 27.27 -15.58
CA GLU A 73 13.13 28.06 -16.52
C GLU A 73 12.67 28.01 -17.98
N GLY A 74 11.36 27.83 -18.22
CA GLY A 74 10.75 27.75 -19.56
C GLY A 74 10.73 26.34 -20.18
N TRP A 75 11.12 25.32 -19.41
CA TRP A 75 11.12 23.91 -19.81
C TRP A 75 10.20 23.11 -18.91
N TYR A 76 9.59 22.05 -19.46
CA TYR A 76 8.73 21.14 -18.71
C TYR A 76 9.50 19.89 -18.29
N GLU A 77 9.34 19.51 -17.02
CA GLU A 77 9.89 18.29 -16.44
C GLU A 77 8.82 17.56 -15.62
N LEU A 78 9.04 16.26 -15.36
CA LEU A 78 8.17 15.49 -14.48
C LEU A 78 8.39 15.92 -13.02
N THR A 79 7.31 15.99 -12.24
CA THR A 79 7.42 16.02 -10.78
C THR A 79 7.70 14.61 -10.26
N ASN A 80 8.01 14.47 -8.96
CA ASN A 80 8.09 13.14 -8.32
C ASN A 80 6.81 12.32 -8.53
N LYS A 81 5.65 12.97 -8.52
CA LYS A 81 4.34 12.33 -8.78
C LYS A 81 4.23 11.88 -10.24
N GLY A 82 4.63 12.73 -11.19
CA GLY A 82 4.62 12.37 -12.61
C GLY A 82 5.59 11.24 -12.94
N ALA A 83 6.77 11.25 -12.35
CA ALA A 83 7.76 10.18 -12.47
C ALA A 83 7.23 8.87 -11.90
N ALA A 84 6.65 8.89 -10.70
CA ALA A 84 6.05 7.73 -10.06
C ALA A 84 4.96 7.08 -10.94
N TYR A 85 4.06 7.89 -11.51
CA TYR A 85 3.05 7.36 -12.41
C TYR A 85 3.66 6.79 -13.70
N TYR A 86 4.61 7.49 -14.31
CA TYR A 86 5.27 7.03 -15.54
C TYR A 86 6.04 5.71 -15.36
N GLU A 87 6.65 5.50 -14.19
CA GLU A 87 7.48 4.32 -13.91
C GLU A 87 6.68 3.10 -13.44
N HIS A 88 5.54 3.30 -12.79
CA HIS A 88 4.78 2.23 -12.14
C HIS A 88 3.35 2.04 -12.66
N ASP A 89 2.89 2.90 -13.57
CA ASP A 89 1.53 2.88 -14.14
C ASP A 89 0.39 2.87 -13.10
N ASN A 90 0.65 3.33 -11.88
CA ASN A 90 -0.29 3.21 -10.78
C ASN A 90 -1.42 4.28 -10.86
N PRO A 91 -2.69 3.91 -11.11
CA PRO A 91 -3.79 4.85 -11.29
C PRO A 91 -4.10 5.70 -10.04
N ALA A 92 -3.75 5.20 -8.85
CA ALA A 92 -3.93 5.91 -7.59
C ALA A 92 -3.18 7.25 -7.53
N VAL A 93 -2.03 7.33 -8.22
CA VAL A 93 -1.21 8.55 -8.30
C VAL A 93 -1.94 9.66 -9.06
N ILE A 94 -2.59 9.30 -10.18
CA ILE A 94 -3.39 10.24 -10.97
C ILE A 94 -4.64 10.67 -10.21
N TYR A 95 -5.34 9.72 -9.59
CA TYR A 95 -6.51 10.01 -8.78
C TYR A 95 -6.20 11.04 -7.69
N GLU A 96 -5.06 10.94 -7.00
CA GLU A 96 -4.66 11.90 -5.99
C GLU A 96 -4.52 13.32 -6.57
N GLY A 97 -3.83 13.46 -7.71
CA GLY A 97 -3.69 14.74 -8.39
C GLY A 97 -5.04 15.35 -8.78
N LEU A 98 -5.96 14.52 -9.29
CA LEU A 98 -7.33 14.93 -9.61
C LEU A 98 -8.10 15.35 -8.37
N ALA A 99 -8.08 14.54 -7.31
CA ALA A 99 -8.81 14.79 -6.07
C ALA A 99 -8.32 16.03 -5.35
N THR A 100 -7.03 16.38 -5.49
CA THR A 100 -6.45 17.58 -4.86
C THR A 100 -6.69 18.84 -5.69
N ALA A 101 -6.56 18.78 -7.01
CA ALA A 101 -6.66 19.96 -7.87
C ALA A 101 -8.09 20.26 -8.38
N VAL A 102 -8.99 19.27 -8.35
CA VAL A 102 -10.33 19.37 -8.93
C VAL A 102 -11.41 19.16 -7.88
N ASP A 103 -12.20 20.20 -7.65
CA ASP A 103 -13.37 20.14 -6.79
C ASP A 103 -14.39 19.13 -7.32
N GLY A 104 -15.05 18.45 -6.40
CA GLY A 104 -16.08 17.45 -6.70
C GLY A 104 -15.57 16.04 -6.91
N PHE A 105 -14.31 15.77 -7.28
CA PHE A 105 -13.80 14.38 -7.42
C PHE A 105 -14.02 13.55 -6.16
N ARG A 106 -13.63 14.12 -5.03
CA ARG A 106 -13.81 13.54 -3.70
C ARG A 106 -15.27 13.25 -3.38
N GLU A 107 -16.15 14.18 -3.75
CA GLU A 107 -17.58 14.03 -3.50
C GLU A 107 -18.26 13.05 -4.44
N ILE A 108 -17.78 12.89 -5.66
CA ILE A 108 -18.25 11.84 -6.56
C ILE A 108 -17.81 10.47 -6.03
N ALA A 109 -16.54 10.33 -5.65
CA ALA A 109 -16.03 9.09 -5.04
C ALA A 109 -16.85 8.69 -3.81
N ARG A 110 -17.11 9.62 -2.89
CA ARG A 110 -17.99 9.40 -1.72
C ARG A 110 -19.42 9.02 -2.10
N ALA A 111 -19.96 9.59 -3.18
CA ALA A 111 -21.32 9.30 -3.64
C ALA A 111 -21.44 7.82 -4.07
N ILE A 112 -20.46 7.36 -4.84
CA ILE A 112 -20.41 6.04 -5.48
C ILE A 112 -19.95 4.96 -4.48
N ALA A 113 -19.16 5.31 -3.47
CA ALA A 113 -18.76 4.38 -2.41
C ALA A 113 -19.97 3.72 -1.71
N SER A 114 -21.06 4.46 -1.58
CA SER A 114 -22.32 3.99 -0.97
C SER A 114 -23.19 3.12 -1.89
N GLY A 115 -22.65 2.63 -3.02
CA GLY A 115 -23.29 1.69 -3.95
C GLY A 115 -23.45 2.27 -5.36
N HIS A 116 -24.12 1.53 -6.24
CA HIS A 116 -24.41 1.96 -7.60
C HIS A 116 -25.13 3.32 -7.61
N ARG A 117 -24.67 4.24 -8.46
CA ARG A 117 -25.26 5.59 -8.61
C ARG A 117 -25.34 6.01 -10.05
N THR A 118 -26.46 6.62 -10.42
CA THR A 118 -26.63 7.29 -11.70
C THR A 118 -25.94 8.66 -11.71
N VAL A 119 -25.66 9.18 -12.90
CA VAL A 119 -25.13 10.56 -13.10
C VAL A 119 -26.03 11.61 -12.42
N GLY A 120 -27.36 11.43 -12.48
CA GLY A 120 -28.33 12.34 -11.90
C GLY A 120 -28.25 12.42 -10.37
N GLU A 121 -28.10 11.27 -9.71
CA GLU A 121 -27.95 11.20 -8.24
C GLU A 121 -26.64 11.83 -7.79
N ILE A 122 -25.54 11.57 -8.51
CA ILE A 122 -24.24 12.18 -8.24
C ILE A 122 -24.32 13.71 -8.42
N GLN A 123 -24.98 14.18 -9.48
CA GLN A 123 -25.17 15.61 -9.71
C GLN A 123 -26.02 16.27 -8.61
N GLY A 124 -27.05 15.59 -8.12
CA GLY A 124 -27.83 16.04 -6.96
C GLY A 124 -26.97 16.20 -5.71
N ARG A 125 -26.09 15.23 -5.43
CA ARG A 125 -25.16 15.29 -4.28
C ARG A 125 -24.17 16.43 -4.40
N LEU A 126 -23.56 16.63 -5.57
CA LEU A 126 -22.64 17.75 -5.79
C LEU A 126 -23.32 19.12 -5.61
N ARG A 127 -24.55 19.29 -6.12
CA ARG A 127 -25.33 20.54 -5.91
C ARG A 127 -25.60 20.81 -4.43
N SER A 128 -25.81 19.76 -3.64
CA SER A 128 -26.01 19.90 -2.19
C SER A 128 -24.73 20.31 -1.46
N VAL A 129 -23.57 19.84 -1.90
CA VAL A 129 -22.28 20.16 -1.26
C VAL A 129 -21.74 21.52 -1.71
N PHE A 130 -22.00 21.90 -2.96
CA PHE A 130 -21.57 23.16 -3.56
C PHE A 130 -22.78 24.02 -3.99
N PRO A 131 -23.62 24.50 -3.06
CA PRO A 131 -24.87 25.19 -3.38
C PRO A 131 -24.65 26.52 -4.12
N ASP A 132 -23.51 27.18 -3.86
CA ASP A 132 -23.18 28.48 -4.46
C ASP A 132 -22.48 28.35 -5.82
N TYR A 133 -22.19 27.11 -6.27
CA TYR A 133 -21.53 26.86 -7.54
C TYR A 133 -22.54 26.39 -8.60
N ALA A 134 -22.66 27.15 -9.69
CA ALA A 134 -23.45 26.74 -10.84
C ALA A 134 -22.74 25.59 -11.57
N LEU A 135 -23.07 24.35 -11.21
CA LEU A 135 -22.49 23.13 -11.81
C LEU A 135 -22.95 22.97 -13.28
N PRO A 136 -22.07 23.16 -14.27
CA PRO A 136 -22.41 23.00 -15.68
C PRO A 136 -22.83 21.58 -16.02
N GLU A 137 -23.62 21.45 -17.10
CA GLU A 137 -23.99 20.16 -17.65
C GLU A 137 -22.73 19.38 -18.09
N GLY A 138 -22.67 18.10 -17.72
CA GLY A 138 -21.56 17.21 -18.10
C GLY A 138 -20.32 17.26 -17.19
N VAL A 139 -20.26 18.09 -16.14
CA VAL A 139 -19.13 18.04 -15.18
C VAL A 139 -19.00 16.69 -14.52
N VAL A 140 -20.11 16.13 -14.02
CA VAL A 140 -20.12 14.79 -13.41
C VAL A 140 -19.59 13.75 -14.39
N GLN A 141 -20.05 13.78 -15.64
CA GLN A 141 -19.60 12.84 -16.66
C GLN A 141 -18.10 12.94 -16.90
N LYS A 142 -17.53 14.15 -16.96
CA LYS A 142 -16.08 14.30 -17.14
C LYS A 142 -15.27 13.72 -15.99
N HIS A 143 -15.76 13.82 -14.77
CA HIS A 143 -15.10 13.20 -13.61
C HIS A 143 -15.22 11.68 -13.66
N LEU A 144 -16.40 11.15 -13.98
CA LEU A 144 -16.64 9.72 -14.17
C LEU A 144 -15.78 9.14 -15.31
N ASP A 145 -15.65 9.86 -16.43
CA ASP A 145 -14.79 9.45 -17.54
C ASP A 145 -13.34 9.27 -17.09
N TRP A 146 -12.86 10.08 -16.15
CA TRP A 146 -11.52 9.94 -15.56
C TRP A 146 -11.44 8.73 -14.63
N LEU A 147 -12.43 8.53 -13.76
CA LEU A 147 -12.48 7.36 -12.88
C LEU A 147 -12.54 6.04 -13.68
N LEU A 148 -13.30 6.02 -14.79
CA LEU A 148 -13.33 4.90 -15.73
C LEU A 148 -11.97 4.69 -16.42
N SER A 149 -11.29 5.77 -16.85
CA SER A 149 -9.97 5.65 -17.49
C SER A 149 -8.92 5.10 -16.54
N LEU A 150 -9.09 5.36 -15.24
CA LEU A 150 -8.23 4.85 -14.17
C LEU A 150 -8.65 3.46 -13.69
N GLU A 151 -9.69 2.87 -14.29
CA GLU A 151 -10.24 1.56 -13.91
C GLU A 151 -10.65 1.50 -12.43
N LEU A 152 -11.00 2.65 -11.84
CA LEU A 152 -11.39 2.73 -10.42
C LEU A 152 -12.89 2.48 -10.23
N VAL A 153 -13.69 2.70 -11.26
CA VAL A 153 -15.13 2.46 -11.24
C VAL A 153 -15.53 1.68 -12.47
N THR A 154 -16.63 0.95 -12.37
CA THR A 154 -17.33 0.39 -13.53
C THR A 154 -18.65 1.08 -13.76
N GLU A 155 -19.13 0.97 -14.99
CA GLU A 155 -20.42 1.46 -15.43
C GLU A 155 -21.25 0.28 -15.96
N THR A 156 -22.46 0.14 -15.44
CA THR A 156 -23.43 -0.88 -15.87
C THR A 156 -24.81 -0.23 -15.93
N ASP A 157 -25.47 -0.29 -17.09
CA ASP A 157 -26.82 0.25 -17.31
C ASP A 157 -27.02 1.71 -16.86
N GLY A 158 -25.98 2.56 -16.99
CA GLY A 158 -25.99 3.96 -16.60
C GLY A 158 -25.70 4.22 -15.11
N GLU A 159 -25.37 3.18 -14.36
CA GLU A 159 -24.99 3.24 -12.96
C GLU A 159 -23.49 2.98 -12.76
N TYR A 160 -22.88 3.77 -11.89
CA TYR A 160 -21.46 3.72 -11.59
C TYR A 160 -21.24 3.16 -10.18
N ALA A 161 -20.25 2.29 -10.03
CA ALA A 161 -19.84 1.69 -8.76
C ALA A 161 -18.31 1.52 -8.70
N PHE A 162 -17.72 1.55 -7.51
CA PHE A 162 -16.36 1.04 -7.33
C PHE A 162 -16.39 -0.50 -7.39
N GLU A 163 -15.47 -1.10 -8.15
CA GLU A 163 -15.23 -2.56 -8.14
C GLU A 163 -14.40 -3.03 -6.93
N PHE A 164 -14.19 -2.16 -5.95
CA PHE A 164 -13.63 -2.57 -4.68
C PHE A 164 -14.64 -3.47 -3.96
N GLU A 165 -14.39 -4.78 -3.94
CA GLU A 165 -15.07 -5.70 -3.03
C GLU A 165 -14.91 -5.14 -1.61
N ARG A 166 -16.02 -4.65 -1.06
CA ARG A 166 -16.04 -3.82 0.14
C ARG A 166 -15.27 -4.45 1.29
N GLY A 167 -14.10 -3.89 1.58
CA GLY A 167 -13.25 -4.30 2.69
C GLY A 167 -12.38 -5.52 2.39
N ALA A 168 -12.28 -5.96 1.13
CA ALA A 168 -11.34 -6.97 0.64
C ALA A 168 -10.01 -6.31 0.27
N PHE A 169 -9.01 -6.45 1.13
CA PHE A 169 -7.64 -6.04 0.89
C PHE A 169 -6.79 -7.29 0.67
N GLU A 170 -5.91 -7.24 -0.31
CA GLU A 170 -5.03 -8.32 -0.71
C GLU A 170 -3.61 -8.01 -0.25
N VAL A 171 -2.99 -8.98 0.45
CA VAL A 171 -1.68 -8.76 1.05
C VAL A 171 -0.64 -8.52 -0.04
N GLY A 172 0.13 -7.45 0.12
CA GLY A 172 1.12 -7.01 -0.85
C GLY A 172 0.57 -6.09 -1.94
N GLU A 173 -0.75 -5.95 -2.08
CA GLU A 173 -1.33 -5.00 -3.02
C GLU A 173 -1.24 -3.57 -2.51
N THR A 174 -1.15 -2.63 -3.46
CA THR A 174 -1.05 -1.21 -3.15
C THR A 174 -2.41 -0.51 -3.27
N TYR A 175 -2.65 0.41 -2.36
CA TYR A 175 -3.89 1.16 -2.26
C TYR A 175 -3.59 2.64 -2.10
N SER A 176 -4.46 3.49 -2.66
CA SER A 176 -4.40 4.91 -2.40
C SER A 176 -4.85 5.20 -0.96
N ARG A 177 -4.08 5.99 -0.20
CA ARG A 177 -4.52 6.50 1.11
C ARG A 177 -5.82 7.31 0.99
N TRP A 178 -6.12 7.84 -0.20
CA TRP A 178 -7.42 8.46 -0.50
C TRP A 178 -8.58 7.48 -0.55
N LEU A 179 -8.40 6.28 -1.11
CA LEU A 179 -9.44 5.24 -1.08
C LEU A 179 -9.90 5.04 0.36
N ILE A 180 -8.93 4.92 1.27
CA ILE A 180 -9.16 4.78 2.71
C ILE A 180 -9.95 5.97 3.28
N HIS A 181 -9.53 7.20 3.00
CA HIS A 181 -10.18 8.37 3.59
C HIS A 181 -11.55 8.70 2.99
N ASP A 182 -11.69 8.62 1.67
CA ASP A 182 -12.85 9.15 0.96
C ASP A 182 -13.85 8.09 0.54
N VAL A 183 -13.40 6.90 0.20
CA VAL A 183 -14.29 5.80 -0.21
C VAL A 183 -14.68 5.00 1.04
N LEU A 184 -13.73 4.69 1.92
CA LEU A 184 -14.01 3.99 3.17
C LEU A 184 -14.43 4.92 4.32
N LYS A 185 -14.40 6.24 4.12
CA LYS A 185 -14.74 7.26 5.13
C LYS A 185 -13.83 7.21 6.37
N GLY A 186 -12.56 6.87 6.18
CA GLY A 186 -11.53 6.95 7.23
C GLY A 186 -11.12 8.38 7.58
N GLU A 187 -10.58 8.56 8.79
CA GLU A 187 -10.03 9.83 9.25
C GLU A 187 -8.74 10.18 8.48
N ARG A 188 -8.58 11.45 8.08
CA ARG A 188 -7.41 11.92 7.31
C ARG A 188 -6.20 12.21 8.19
N TYR A 189 -5.01 12.02 7.62
CA TYR A 189 -3.70 12.35 8.22
C TYR A 189 -3.44 11.67 9.57
N LYS A 190 -4.18 10.60 9.87
CA LYS A 190 -3.96 9.79 11.06
C LYS A 190 -3.27 8.49 10.71
N GLY A 191 -2.47 8.00 11.65
CA GLY A 191 -1.95 6.63 11.62
C GLY A 191 -3.06 5.62 11.91
N ILE A 192 -4.03 5.97 12.76
CA ILE A 192 -5.19 5.14 13.09
C ILE A 192 -6.44 5.78 12.51
N ALA A 193 -7.10 5.09 11.58
CA ALA A 193 -8.33 5.54 10.93
C ALA A 193 -9.48 4.58 11.22
N LYS A 194 -10.67 5.14 11.47
CA LYS A 194 -11.91 4.38 11.74
C LYS A 194 -12.97 4.66 10.67
N PRO A 195 -12.92 3.95 9.54
CA PRO A 195 -13.98 3.91 8.53
C PRO A 195 -15.40 3.82 9.13
N SER A 196 -16.20 4.87 9.00
CA SER A 196 -17.51 4.94 9.69
C SER A 196 -18.55 3.92 9.21
N ASP A 197 -18.38 3.41 8.00
CA ASP A 197 -19.33 2.51 7.33
C ASP A 197 -18.90 1.05 7.40
N TYR A 198 -17.75 0.76 8.03
CA TYR A 198 -17.15 -0.57 8.03
C TYR A 198 -16.74 -1.00 9.44
N PRO A 199 -16.92 -2.30 9.79
CA PRO A 199 -16.52 -2.82 11.08
C PRO A 199 -15.01 -3.16 11.08
N PHE A 200 -14.17 -2.18 10.75
CA PHE A 200 -12.72 -2.34 10.84
C PHE A 200 -12.00 -1.02 11.10
N ILE A 201 -10.81 -1.14 11.67
CA ILE A 201 -9.83 -0.09 11.94
C ILE A 201 -8.70 -0.26 10.95
N ILE A 202 -8.23 0.85 10.39
CA ILE A 202 -7.04 0.89 9.57
C ILE A 202 -5.92 1.50 10.39
N ILE A 203 -4.77 0.84 10.43
CA ILE A 203 -3.53 1.39 10.96
C ILE A 203 -2.49 1.51 9.84
N VAL A 204 -1.76 2.63 9.82
CA VAL A 204 -0.71 2.91 8.83
C VAL A 204 0.60 3.11 9.56
N THR A 205 1.64 2.42 9.11
CA THR A 205 3.04 2.59 9.55
C THR A 205 3.91 3.10 8.41
N GLY A 206 5.06 3.71 8.72
CA GLY A 206 5.94 4.29 7.70
C GLY A 206 6.95 5.30 8.23
N GLU A 207 7.88 5.71 7.36
CA GLU A 207 8.95 6.67 7.71
C GLU A 207 8.41 8.02 8.17
N SER A 208 7.25 8.43 7.65
CA SER A 208 6.57 9.67 8.02
C SER A 208 6.23 9.75 9.53
N GLY A 209 6.10 8.60 10.21
CA GLY A 209 5.90 8.54 11.65
C GLY A 209 7.14 8.89 12.47
N SER A 210 8.33 8.68 11.92
CA SER A 210 9.60 8.93 12.62
C SER A 210 9.80 10.43 12.91
N ASP A 211 9.27 11.32 12.06
CA ASP A 211 9.24 12.78 12.27
C ASP A 211 8.48 13.16 13.55
N TYR A 212 7.52 12.33 13.98
CA TYR A 212 6.75 12.51 15.22
C TYR A 212 7.31 11.70 16.39
N GLY A 213 8.49 11.08 16.22
CA GLY A 213 9.14 10.21 17.19
C GLY A 213 8.47 8.85 17.38
N TYR A 214 7.61 8.44 16.45
CA TYR A 214 7.04 7.09 16.43
C TYR A 214 8.12 6.07 16.07
N LYS A 215 8.00 4.87 16.64
CA LYS A 215 8.89 3.75 16.40
C LYS A 215 8.03 2.52 16.18
N ASP A 216 7.91 2.11 14.93
CA ASP A 216 7.15 0.93 14.58
C ASP A 216 8.13 -0.15 14.11
N GLU A 217 7.96 -1.37 14.60
CA GLU A 217 8.89 -2.46 14.30
C GLU A 217 8.24 -3.84 14.44
N PHE A 218 8.64 -4.78 13.58
CA PHE A 218 8.40 -6.19 13.80
C PHE A 218 9.45 -6.76 14.76
N LEU A 219 9.01 -7.57 15.71
CA LEU A 219 9.85 -8.25 16.69
C LEU A 219 10.13 -9.70 16.26
N ASP A 220 11.20 -10.29 16.81
CA ASP A 220 11.63 -11.68 16.54
C ASP A 220 10.57 -12.76 16.88
N ASP A 221 9.49 -12.40 17.56
CA ASP A 221 8.40 -13.28 17.96
C ASP A 221 7.14 -13.16 17.10
N ASP A 222 7.26 -12.58 15.90
CA ASP A 222 6.18 -12.31 14.93
C ASP A 222 5.12 -11.32 15.41
N THR A 223 5.42 -10.57 16.47
CA THR A 223 4.55 -9.48 16.91
C THR A 223 5.00 -8.16 16.30
N PHE A 224 4.04 -7.31 16.00
CA PHE A 224 4.28 -5.96 15.50
C PHE A 224 4.08 -4.95 16.62
N LEU A 225 5.10 -4.15 16.90
CA LEU A 225 5.08 -3.13 17.94
C LEU A 225 4.77 -1.77 17.29
N TYR A 226 3.52 -1.34 17.41
CA TYR A 226 2.96 -0.15 16.79
C TYR A 226 2.87 1.02 17.78
N SER A 227 3.24 2.22 17.35
CA SER A 227 3.12 3.45 18.15
C SER A 227 1.68 3.99 18.10
N GLY A 228 1.10 4.24 19.27
CA GLY A 228 -0.22 4.86 19.38
C GLY A 228 -0.27 6.28 18.82
N GLU A 229 -1.48 6.79 18.58
CA GLU A 229 -1.67 8.18 18.18
C GLU A 229 -1.40 9.16 19.34
N GLY A 230 -0.76 10.29 19.02
CA GLY A 230 -0.45 11.36 19.98
C GLY A 230 0.86 12.05 19.61
N ALA A 231 0.78 13.01 18.70
CA ALA A 231 1.96 13.64 18.10
C ALA A 231 2.76 14.54 19.07
N GLU A 232 2.09 15.10 20.09
CA GLU A 232 2.66 16.03 21.06
C GLU A 232 2.22 15.65 22.48
N GLY A 233 3.16 15.68 23.44
CA GLY A 233 2.89 15.35 24.83
C GLY A 233 2.58 13.87 25.09
N ASP A 234 2.25 13.54 26.34
CA ASP A 234 1.96 12.17 26.76
C ASP A 234 0.75 11.60 26.01
N MET A 235 0.90 10.40 25.46
CA MET A 235 -0.16 9.70 24.74
C MET A 235 -1.24 9.24 25.71
N THR A 236 -2.51 9.35 25.29
CA THR A 236 -3.66 8.92 26.10
C THR A 236 -4.37 7.73 25.45
N MET A 237 -4.98 6.87 26.28
CA MET A 237 -5.77 5.73 25.83
C MET A 237 -7.20 6.16 25.43
N GLU A 238 -7.29 7.10 24.48
CA GLU A 238 -8.52 7.67 23.96
C GLU A 238 -8.61 7.49 22.44
N ASN A 239 -9.75 7.84 21.83
CA ASN A 239 -9.92 7.91 20.38
C ASN A 239 -9.42 6.67 19.61
N GLY A 240 -8.40 6.82 18.75
CA GLY A 240 -7.80 5.75 17.95
C GLY A 240 -7.11 4.70 18.81
N ASN A 241 -6.38 5.12 19.85
CA ASN A 241 -5.72 4.21 20.79
C ASN A 241 -6.72 3.31 21.51
N LYS A 242 -7.84 3.90 21.98
CA LYS A 242 -8.91 3.14 22.60
C LYS A 242 -9.58 2.17 21.62
N ALA A 243 -9.85 2.61 20.39
CA ALA A 243 -10.45 1.76 19.37
C ALA A 243 -9.56 0.56 19.05
N LEU A 244 -8.26 0.78 18.86
CA LEU A 244 -7.30 -0.29 18.61
C LEU A 244 -7.23 -1.28 19.78
N ARG A 245 -7.29 -0.82 21.04
CA ARG A 245 -7.32 -1.71 22.21
C ARG A 245 -8.62 -2.53 22.29
N ASP A 246 -9.75 -1.89 22.03
CA ASP A 246 -11.09 -2.46 22.23
C ASP A 246 -11.63 -3.19 20.98
N HIS A 247 -10.87 -3.25 19.88
CA HIS A 247 -11.31 -3.72 18.55
C HIS A 247 -12.05 -5.06 18.59
N LYS A 248 -11.51 -6.07 19.30
CA LYS A 248 -12.15 -7.39 19.44
C LYS A 248 -13.50 -7.33 20.12
N GLN A 249 -13.63 -6.49 21.15
CA GLN A 249 -14.88 -6.34 21.90
C GLN A 249 -15.95 -5.65 21.06
N ASN A 250 -15.52 -4.77 20.16
CA ASN A 250 -16.40 -4.06 19.22
C ASN A 250 -16.71 -4.88 17.96
N GLY A 251 -16.01 -6.00 17.73
CA GLY A 251 -16.12 -6.80 16.51
C GLY A 251 -15.52 -6.08 15.30
N GLU A 252 -14.49 -5.27 15.50
CA GLU A 252 -13.80 -4.52 14.46
C GLU A 252 -12.50 -5.24 14.06
N ALA A 253 -12.28 -5.52 12.77
CA ALA A 253 -10.98 -6.03 12.31
C ALA A 253 -9.90 -4.94 12.32
N VAL A 254 -8.62 -5.28 12.40
CA VAL A 254 -7.52 -4.29 12.29
C VAL A 254 -6.68 -4.57 11.05
N HIS A 255 -6.69 -3.64 10.10
CA HIS A 255 -5.96 -3.73 8.85
C HIS A 255 -4.69 -2.86 8.91
N LEU A 256 -3.52 -3.49 8.81
CA LEU A 256 -2.23 -2.80 8.75
C LEU A 256 -1.85 -2.48 7.31
N PHE A 257 -1.48 -1.22 7.10
CA PHE A 257 -0.94 -0.68 5.88
C PHE A 257 0.40 -0.03 6.14
N GLU A 258 1.15 0.12 5.07
CA GLU A 258 2.52 0.55 5.15
C GLU A 258 2.84 1.56 4.05
N ASP A 259 3.37 2.73 4.43
CA ASP A 259 3.75 3.79 3.47
C ASP A 259 4.74 3.23 2.46
N THR A 260 4.60 3.63 1.20
CA THR A 260 5.62 3.35 0.18
C THR A 260 6.47 4.59 -0.06
N ASP A 261 7.55 4.45 -0.84
CA ASP A 261 8.33 5.58 -1.34
C ASP A 261 7.49 6.48 -2.27
N LEU A 262 6.36 5.96 -2.78
CA LEU A 262 5.42 6.72 -3.58
C LEU A 262 4.46 7.52 -2.68
N PRO A 263 4.26 8.81 -2.97
CA PRO A 263 3.43 9.66 -2.13
C PRO A 263 1.98 9.18 -2.13
N TRP A 264 1.41 9.03 -0.93
CA TRP A 264 0.00 8.66 -0.70
C TRP A 264 -0.39 7.25 -1.16
N ILE A 265 0.59 6.42 -1.49
CA ILE A 265 0.39 5.01 -1.81
C ILE A 265 0.86 4.19 -0.61
N VAL A 266 0.01 3.27 -0.19
CA VAL A 266 0.29 2.36 0.91
C VAL A 266 0.15 0.92 0.44
N THR A 267 0.97 0.02 0.96
CA THR A 267 0.86 -1.43 0.72
C THR A 267 0.05 -2.05 1.84
N TYR A 268 -0.91 -2.92 1.53
CA TYR A 268 -1.63 -3.67 2.56
C TYR A 268 -0.75 -4.81 3.09
N VAL A 269 -0.48 -4.78 4.39
CA VAL A 269 0.36 -5.78 5.07
C VAL A 269 -0.49 -6.97 5.51
N GLY A 270 -1.71 -6.70 6.01
CA GLY A 270 -2.62 -7.75 6.45
C GLY A 270 -3.46 -7.39 7.66
N GLU A 271 -4.21 -8.38 8.12
CA GLU A 271 -5.07 -8.25 9.30
C GLU A 271 -4.33 -8.63 10.58
N PHE A 272 -4.51 -7.82 11.63
CA PHE A 272 -3.86 -7.93 12.93
C PHE A 272 -4.87 -7.89 14.07
N GLU A 273 -4.39 -8.23 15.26
CA GLU A 273 -5.13 -8.21 16.49
C GLU A 273 -4.29 -7.59 17.61
N TYR A 274 -4.88 -6.67 18.36
CA TYR A 274 -4.38 -6.29 19.69
C TYR A 274 -4.17 -7.51 20.60
N ASP A 275 -2.95 -7.63 21.14
CA ASP A 275 -2.57 -8.56 22.20
C ASP A 275 -2.38 -7.81 23.53
N SER A 276 -1.49 -6.82 23.54
CA SER A 276 -1.13 -6.06 24.74
C SER A 276 -0.59 -4.67 24.39
N HIS A 277 -0.28 -3.84 25.38
CA HIS A 277 0.46 -2.60 25.18
C HIS A 277 1.43 -2.35 26.34
N GLN A 278 2.43 -1.52 26.06
CA GLN A 278 3.39 -1.01 27.04
C GLN A 278 3.49 0.52 26.92
N VAL A 279 4.07 1.15 27.95
CA VAL A 279 4.40 2.57 27.93
C VAL A 279 5.91 2.71 27.83
N ASP A 280 6.37 3.32 26.75
CA ASP A 280 7.78 3.64 26.49
C ASP A 280 8.02 5.14 26.69
N THR A 281 9.28 5.53 26.86
CA THR A 281 9.67 6.94 26.79
C THR A 281 10.22 7.24 25.39
N LEU A 282 9.45 7.96 24.57
CA LEU A 282 9.84 8.37 23.21
C LEU A 282 9.86 9.90 23.09
N ALA A 283 10.63 10.43 22.15
CA ALA A 283 10.54 11.83 21.80
C ALA A 283 9.21 12.11 21.07
N ASP A 284 8.64 13.29 21.26
CA ASP A 284 7.54 13.82 20.46
C ASP A 284 8.03 14.63 19.26
N ALA A 285 7.10 15.22 18.50
CA ALA A 285 7.42 16.02 17.31
C ALA A 285 8.36 17.22 17.59
N ASP A 286 8.38 17.72 18.83
CA ASP A 286 9.25 18.82 19.27
C ASP A 286 10.54 18.31 19.94
N GLY A 287 10.77 16.99 19.94
CA GLY A 287 11.91 16.36 20.59
C GLY A 287 11.77 16.22 22.11
N ARG A 288 10.59 16.49 22.68
CA ARG A 288 10.35 16.36 24.12
C ARG A 288 10.02 14.92 24.46
N MET A 289 10.62 14.38 25.53
CA MET A 289 10.31 13.02 25.97
C MET A 289 8.88 12.96 26.52
N ARG A 290 8.10 12.01 26.00
CA ARG A 290 6.71 11.72 26.38
C ARG A 290 6.54 10.27 26.79
N GLU A 291 5.52 10.00 27.60
CA GLU A 291 4.96 8.66 27.76
C GLU A 291 4.25 8.26 26.46
N ALA A 292 4.80 7.28 25.75
CA ALA A 292 4.29 6.80 24.48
C ALA A 292 3.67 5.41 24.64
N ILE A 293 2.44 5.25 24.16
CA ILE A 293 1.76 3.95 24.13
C ILE A 293 2.30 3.15 22.95
N ARG A 294 2.81 1.94 23.21
CA ARG A 294 3.26 1.00 22.19
C ARG A 294 2.39 -0.25 22.24
N PHE A 295 1.64 -0.51 21.18
CA PHE A 295 0.74 -1.64 21.01
C PHE A 295 1.50 -2.84 20.47
N ARG A 296 1.39 -3.98 21.15
CA ARG A 296 1.82 -5.27 20.61
C ARG A 296 0.65 -5.90 19.87
N LEU A 297 0.83 -6.06 18.57
CA LEU A 297 -0.15 -6.63 17.63
C LEU A 297 0.34 -7.99 17.13
N VAL A 298 -0.59 -8.90 16.87
CA VAL A 298 -0.32 -10.23 16.29
C VAL A 298 -1.13 -10.40 15.01
N ALA A 299 -0.64 -11.14 14.03
CA ALA A 299 -1.41 -11.40 12.81
C ALA A 299 -2.72 -12.16 13.12
N SER A 300 -3.82 -11.76 12.47
CA SER A 300 -5.12 -12.43 12.58
C SER A 300 -5.04 -13.85 12.00
N GLY A 301 -5.26 -14.85 12.84
CA GLY A 301 -4.90 -16.27 12.57
C GLY A 301 -3.91 -16.86 13.58
N GLY A 302 -3.26 -16.00 14.38
CA GLY A 302 -2.38 -16.37 15.48
C GLY A 302 -0.95 -16.69 15.04
N THR A 303 -0.01 -16.64 15.99
CA THR A 303 1.42 -16.89 15.76
C THR A 303 1.80 -18.37 15.78
N ASP A 304 0.85 -19.27 16.06
CA ASP A 304 1.13 -20.69 16.30
C ASP A 304 0.46 -21.59 15.26
N VAL A 305 1.27 -22.47 14.67
CA VAL A 305 0.83 -23.50 13.74
C VAL A 305 0.83 -24.87 14.42
N ASP A 306 -0.23 -25.65 14.24
CA ASP A 306 -0.28 -27.06 14.68
C ASP A 306 0.58 -27.91 13.74
N ILE A 307 1.60 -28.58 14.25
CA ILE A 307 2.47 -29.49 13.49
C ILE A 307 2.18 -30.98 13.79
N GLY A 308 1.08 -31.28 14.49
CA GLY A 308 0.79 -32.61 15.01
C GLY A 308 1.86 -33.05 16.00
N ASP A 309 2.21 -34.34 16.03
CA ASP A 309 3.22 -34.85 16.97
C ASP A 309 4.66 -34.85 16.41
N ARG A 310 4.88 -34.23 15.24
CA ARG A 310 6.14 -34.24 14.47
C ARG A 310 7.15 -33.17 14.95
N THR A 311 8.32 -33.15 14.32
CA THR A 311 9.35 -32.09 14.44
C THR A 311 9.56 -31.39 13.10
N LEU A 312 9.88 -30.09 13.12
CA LEU A 312 10.00 -29.27 11.91
C LEU A 312 10.96 -29.88 10.87
N GLY A 313 12.18 -30.25 11.27
CA GLY A 313 13.17 -30.89 10.37
C GLY A 313 12.84 -32.32 9.91
N SER A 314 11.60 -32.78 10.07
CA SER A 314 11.08 -34.03 9.49
C SER A 314 9.98 -33.78 8.45
N MET A 315 9.73 -32.52 8.13
CA MET A 315 8.69 -32.05 7.22
C MET A 315 9.33 -31.64 5.90
N SER A 316 8.63 -31.90 4.80
CA SER A 316 9.05 -31.44 3.48
C SER A 316 8.90 -29.92 3.33
N ALA A 317 9.62 -29.34 2.36
CA ALA A 317 9.49 -27.91 2.03
C ALA A 317 8.04 -27.56 1.67
N GLU A 318 7.33 -28.42 0.93
CA GLU A 318 5.92 -28.24 0.58
C GLU A 318 5.02 -28.20 1.83
N GLU A 319 5.23 -29.11 2.78
CA GLU A 319 4.46 -29.15 4.03
C GLU A 319 4.71 -27.90 4.88
N LEU A 320 5.96 -27.44 4.97
CA LEU A 320 6.33 -26.24 5.72
C LEU A 320 5.78 -24.98 5.06
N PHE A 321 5.81 -24.90 3.72
CA PHE A 321 5.24 -23.80 2.95
C PHE A 321 3.73 -23.67 3.22
N GLN A 322 2.97 -24.75 3.03
CA GLN A 322 1.52 -24.74 3.25
C GLN A 322 1.15 -24.39 4.69
N LYS A 323 1.93 -24.88 5.67
CA LYS A 323 1.74 -24.54 7.09
C LYS A 323 2.08 -23.09 7.42
N GLY A 324 3.13 -22.53 6.82
CA GLY A 324 3.47 -21.11 6.96
C GLY A 324 2.37 -20.20 6.39
N LYS A 325 1.76 -20.58 5.27
CA LYS A 325 0.64 -19.82 4.66
C LYS A 325 -0.65 -19.86 5.49
N GLN A 326 -0.94 -20.93 6.23
CA GLN A 326 -2.18 -21.08 7.02
C GLN A 326 -2.36 -20.02 8.12
N SER A 327 -1.27 -19.43 8.59
CA SER A 327 -1.22 -18.39 9.63
C SER A 327 -0.62 -17.07 9.12
N SER A 328 -0.54 -16.87 7.80
CA SER A 328 -0.16 -15.58 7.22
C SER A 328 -1.25 -14.52 7.46
N PRO A 329 -0.92 -13.22 7.63
CA PRO A 329 -1.92 -12.16 7.60
C PRO A 329 -2.86 -12.41 6.43
N ARG A 330 -4.15 -12.65 6.71
CA ARG A 330 -5.07 -13.06 5.65
C ARG A 330 -5.49 -11.85 4.83
N SER A 331 -5.75 -12.10 3.54
CA SER A 331 -6.64 -11.22 2.77
C SER A 331 -8.02 -11.25 3.44
N SER A 332 -8.63 -10.08 3.58
CA SER A 332 -9.91 -9.92 4.29
C SER A 332 -11.10 -10.55 3.57
N THR A 333 -10.92 -11.03 2.33
CA THR A 333 -11.90 -11.82 1.59
C THR A 333 -11.98 -13.28 2.07
N SER A 334 -11.01 -13.74 2.87
CA SER A 334 -10.90 -15.14 3.29
C SER A 334 -11.79 -15.46 4.49
N THR A 335 -13.10 -15.59 4.26
CA THR A 335 -14.03 -16.17 5.25
C THR A 335 -13.81 -17.68 5.35
N ALA A 336 -12.77 -18.09 6.07
CA ALA A 336 -12.59 -19.49 6.47
C ALA A 336 -13.06 -19.67 7.91
N THR A 337 -14.23 -20.28 8.06
CA THR A 337 -14.79 -20.78 9.31
C THR A 337 -13.75 -21.58 10.08
N THR A 338 -13.19 -21.02 11.15
CA THR A 338 -12.33 -21.73 12.10
C THR A 338 -13.20 -22.70 12.91
N ASN A 339 -13.46 -23.88 12.35
CA ASN A 339 -13.82 -25.03 13.14
C ASN A 339 -12.57 -25.49 13.90
N SER A 340 -12.34 -24.90 15.07
CA SER A 340 -11.30 -25.34 16.00
C SER A 340 -11.72 -26.69 16.62
N THR A 341 -11.46 -27.77 15.90
CA THR A 341 -11.37 -29.10 16.53
C THR A 341 -10.01 -29.17 17.22
N SER A 342 -10.01 -28.99 18.54
CA SER A 342 -8.84 -29.16 19.39
C SER A 342 -8.39 -30.62 19.39
N SER A 343 -7.44 -30.94 18.52
CA SER A 343 -6.65 -32.17 18.61
C SER A 343 -5.27 -31.84 19.18
N GLY A 344 -4.81 -32.59 20.18
CA GLY A 344 -3.64 -32.28 21.02
C GLY A 344 -2.27 -32.42 20.34
N GLY A 345 -2.07 -31.81 19.17
CA GLY A 345 -0.78 -31.70 18.50
C GLY A 345 0.16 -30.68 19.15
N LYS A 346 1.47 -30.79 18.88
CA LYS A 346 2.47 -29.79 19.27
C LYS A 346 2.27 -28.53 18.43
N ARG A 347 2.26 -27.38 19.09
CA ARG A 347 2.20 -26.05 18.44
C ARG A 347 3.60 -25.47 18.30
N ARG A 348 3.85 -24.78 17.20
CA ARG A 348 5.11 -24.08 16.92
C ARG A 348 4.84 -22.68 16.41
N LYS A 349 5.74 -21.75 16.73
CA LYS A 349 5.67 -20.40 16.18
C LYS A 349 5.76 -20.44 14.65
N ARG A 350 5.00 -19.60 13.97
CA ARG A 350 4.99 -19.49 12.52
C ARG A 350 6.37 -19.12 11.98
N SER A 351 7.06 -18.16 12.58
CA SER A 351 8.46 -17.85 12.28
C SER A 351 9.37 -19.07 12.31
N GLU A 352 9.16 -20.02 13.24
CA GLU A 352 9.95 -21.26 13.25
C GLU A 352 9.66 -22.12 12.02
N VAL A 353 8.40 -22.18 11.56
CA VAL A 353 7.99 -22.92 10.35
C VAL A 353 8.51 -22.25 9.08
N VAL A 354 8.35 -20.94 8.95
CA VAL A 354 8.78 -20.14 7.79
C VAL A 354 10.31 -20.12 7.68
N ARG A 355 10.99 -19.99 8.82
CA ARG A 355 12.44 -20.12 8.88
C ARG A 355 12.91 -21.52 8.47
N GLU A 356 12.28 -22.58 8.97
CA GLU A 356 12.66 -23.93 8.59
C GLU A 356 12.40 -24.16 7.09
N PHE A 357 11.28 -23.66 6.55
CA PHE A 357 11.01 -23.69 5.10
C PHE A 357 12.15 -23.05 4.29
N ALA A 358 12.58 -21.85 4.67
CA ALA A 358 13.65 -21.14 3.96
C ALA A 358 14.98 -21.91 4.04
N LEU A 359 15.31 -22.49 5.19
CA LEU A 359 16.54 -23.26 5.38
C LEU A 359 16.52 -24.61 4.65
N GLU A 360 15.39 -25.32 4.67
CA GLU A 360 15.21 -26.59 3.98
C GLU A 360 15.32 -26.40 2.48
N THR A 361 14.65 -25.38 1.93
CA THR A 361 14.69 -25.09 0.49
C THR A 361 16.07 -24.63 0.01
N ALA A 362 16.89 -24.09 0.91
CA ALA A 362 18.24 -23.67 0.60
C ALA A 362 19.25 -24.82 0.58
N ASP A 363 18.94 -25.97 1.20
CA ASP A 363 19.81 -27.16 1.31
C ASP A 363 21.27 -26.81 1.69
N GLY A 364 21.42 -25.87 2.63
CA GLY A 364 22.73 -25.42 3.10
C GLY A 364 23.55 -24.62 2.08
N VAL A 365 22.95 -24.15 0.99
CA VAL A 365 23.55 -23.26 -0.01
C VAL A 365 22.94 -21.87 0.09
N CYS A 366 23.78 -20.83 0.06
CA CYS A 366 23.33 -19.44 0.05
C CYS A 366 22.58 -19.14 -1.24
N GLN A 367 21.33 -18.70 -1.14
CA GLN A 367 20.51 -18.38 -2.32
C GLN A 367 20.91 -17.05 -2.98
N GLY A 368 21.69 -16.21 -2.28
CA GLY A 368 22.28 -14.99 -2.83
C GLY A 368 23.47 -15.26 -3.76
N CYS A 369 24.52 -15.91 -3.26
CA CYS A 369 25.77 -16.13 -4.01
C CYS A 369 25.93 -17.54 -4.60
N GLY A 370 25.10 -18.51 -4.24
CA GLY A 370 25.21 -19.90 -4.70
C GLY A 370 26.30 -20.73 -4.01
N GLU A 371 27.02 -20.15 -3.04
CA GLU A 371 28.07 -20.85 -2.31
C GLU A 371 27.51 -21.64 -1.11
N PRO A 372 28.14 -22.76 -0.72
CA PRO A 372 27.78 -23.48 0.51
C PRO A 372 27.85 -22.57 1.74
N ALA A 373 27.04 -22.88 2.76
CA ALA A 373 27.07 -22.18 4.04
C ALA A 373 28.51 -22.15 4.59
N PRO A 374 28.98 -20.99 5.07
CA PRO A 374 30.41 -20.78 5.37
C PRO A 374 30.89 -21.60 6.58
N PHE A 375 29.97 -22.04 7.44
CA PHE A 375 30.27 -22.89 8.58
C PHE A 375 29.00 -23.62 9.06
N LYS A 376 29.17 -24.52 10.03
CA LYS A 376 28.08 -25.22 10.69
C LYS A 376 27.79 -24.61 12.07
N ASN A 377 26.52 -24.59 12.47
CA ASN A 377 26.11 -24.17 13.81
C ASN A 377 26.52 -25.21 14.88
N LYS A 378 26.27 -24.91 16.17
CA LYS A 378 26.60 -25.82 17.29
C LYS A 378 25.92 -27.19 17.22
N ARG A 379 24.87 -27.34 16.40
CA ARG A 379 24.13 -28.59 16.15
C ARG A 379 24.62 -29.32 14.89
N GLY A 380 25.66 -28.81 14.22
CA GLY A 380 26.24 -29.40 13.02
C GLY A 380 25.48 -29.11 11.71
N GLN A 381 24.48 -28.22 11.73
CA GLN A 381 23.71 -27.84 10.54
C GLN A 381 24.39 -26.66 9.81
N PRO A 382 24.30 -26.57 8.47
CA PRO A 382 24.74 -25.40 7.70
C PRO A 382 24.21 -24.09 8.29
N PHE A 383 25.04 -23.06 8.42
CA PHE A 383 24.64 -21.76 8.96
C PHE A 383 24.27 -20.79 7.84
N LEU A 384 22.97 -20.50 7.72
CA LEU A 384 22.40 -19.44 6.88
C LEU A 384 21.46 -18.57 7.74
N GLU A 385 21.32 -17.31 7.35
CA GLU A 385 20.44 -16.30 7.93
C GLU A 385 19.21 -16.15 7.02
N VAL A 386 18.01 -16.21 7.59
CA VAL A 386 16.77 -16.00 6.85
C VAL A 386 16.50 -14.51 6.77
N HIS A 387 16.19 -14.03 5.57
CA HIS A 387 16.05 -12.63 5.22
C HIS A 387 14.69 -12.39 4.55
N HIS A 388 14.02 -11.29 4.90
CA HIS A 388 12.74 -10.90 4.32
C HIS A 388 12.91 -9.93 3.14
N LEU A 389 12.26 -10.22 2.03
CA LEU A 389 12.51 -9.60 0.73
C LEU A 389 11.73 -8.28 0.54
N LYS A 390 10.44 -8.27 0.89
CA LYS A 390 9.56 -7.09 0.88
C LYS A 390 9.53 -6.45 2.28
N ARG A 391 9.74 -5.14 2.32
CA ARG A 391 9.72 -4.26 3.51
C ARG A 391 8.27 -4.07 4.04
N LEU A 392 8.04 -3.51 5.24
CA LEU A 392 8.91 -2.59 5.97
C LEU A 392 9.09 -2.87 7.49
N THR A 393 10.08 -2.28 8.14
CA THR A 393 11.22 -1.50 7.65
C THR A 393 12.54 -2.28 7.65
N ASP A 394 12.47 -3.61 7.87
CA ASP A 394 13.34 -4.63 7.25
C ASP A 394 13.15 -6.06 7.84
N GLY A 395 11.93 -6.36 8.29
CA GLY A 395 11.53 -7.67 8.79
C GLY A 395 10.38 -8.32 8.03
N GLY A 396 9.72 -7.61 7.09
CA GLY A 396 8.63 -8.09 6.22
C GLY A 396 7.47 -8.84 6.90
N PRO A 397 6.37 -9.13 6.19
CA PRO A 397 5.50 -10.21 6.64
C PRO A 397 6.30 -11.53 6.64
N ASP A 398 6.33 -12.22 7.78
CA ASP A 398 6.92 -13.56 7.95
C ASP A 398 6.08 -14.61 7.18
N ASP A 399 6.15 -14.53 5.85
CA ASP A 399 5.47 -15.39 4.89
C ASP A 399 6.52 -16.23 4.15
N PRO A 400 6.30 -17.53 3.92
CA PRO A 400 7.18 -18.38 3.13
C PRO A 400 7.58 -17.76 1.78
N GLU A 401 6.67 -17.03 1.13
CA GLU A 401 6.93 -16.40 -0.16
C GLU A 401 7.89 -15.21 -0.05
N ASN A 402 7.95 -14.59 1.13
CA ASN A 402 8.70 -13.36 1.39
C ASN A 402 10.07 -13.60 2.04
N VAL A 403 10.50 -14.84 2.24
CA VAL A 403 11.78 -15.15 2.91
C VAL A 403 12.79 -15.82 1.98
N ILE A 404 14.08 -15.59 2.23
CA ILE A 404 15.20 -16.23 1.53
C ILE A 404 16.35 -16.54 2.50
N ALA A 405 17.13 -17.61 2.26
CA ALA A 405 18.27 -17.97 3.10
C ALA A 405 19.60 -17.48 2.51
N LEU A 406 20.34 -16.67 3.27
CA LEU A 406 21.58 -16.03 2.87
C LEU A 406 22.75 -16.40 3.79
N CYS A 407 23.97 -16.41 3.26
CA CYS A 407 25.15 -16.42 4.12
C CYS A 407 25.32 -15.04 4.79
N PRO A 408 26.06 -14.96 5.93
CA PRO A 408 26.25 -13.69 6.64
C PRO A 408 26.81 -12.55 5.80
N ASN A 409 27.63 -12.86 4.79
CA ASN A 409 28.18 -11.85 3.88
C ASN A 409 27.11 -11.32 2.92
N CYS A 410 26.30 -12.18 2.32
CA CYS A 410 25.20 -11.76 1.44
C CYS A 410 24.12 -11.01 2.22
N HIS A 411 23.77 -11.50 3.42
CA HIS A 411 22.81 -10.83 4.29
C HIS A 411 23.29 -9.42 4.65
N ARG A 412 24.57 -9.27 5.05
CA ARG A 412 25.15 -7.94 5.31
C ARG A 412 25.28 -7.08 4.06
N ARG A 413 25.59 -7.64 2.89
CA ARG A 413 25.60 -6.89 1.60
C ARG A 413 24.23 -6.30 1.30
N ARG A 414 23.15 -7.04 1.55
CA ARG A 414 21.79 -6.50 1.38
C ARG A 414 21.57 -5.26 2.26
N HIS A 415 21.88 -5.33 3.57
CA HIS A 415 21.58 -4.21 4.48
C HIS A 415 22.62 -3.06 4.46
N GLN A 416 23.87 -3.32 4.11
CA GLN A 416 24.98 -2.36 4.25
C GLN A 416 25.73 -2.11 2.94
N GLY A 417 25.45 -2.88 1.89
CA GLY A 417 26.09 -2.72 0.59
C GLY A 417 25.52 -1.52 -0.16
N ARG A 418 26.38 -0.84 -0.92
CA ARG A 418 25.97 0.26 -1.80
C ARG A 418 24.99 -0.20 -2.89
N ASP A 419 25.05 -1.48 -3.22
CA ASP A 419 24.21 -2.18 -4.19
C ASP A 419 23.12 -3.01 -3.52
N GLY A 420 22.77 -2.72 -2.26
CA GLY A 420 21.82 -3.49 -1.46
C GLY A 420 20.44 -3.63 -2.10
N ASP A 421 19.87 -2.54 -2.63
CA ASP A 421 18.54 -2.54 -3.25
C ASP A 421 18.52 -3.33 -4.57
N ALA A 422 19.52 -3.12 -5.43
CA ALA A 422 19.68 -3.87 -6.67
C ALA A 422 19.88 -5.37 -6.39
N PHE A 423 20.67 -5.70 -5.37
CA PHE A 423 20.84 -7.08 -4.93
C PHE A 423 19.53 -7.65 -4.38
N ASN A 424 18.75 -6.89 -3.61
CA ASN A 424 17.45 -7.33 -3.09
C ASN A 424 16.46 -7.66 -4.22
N GLN A 425 16.47 -6.88 -5.32
CA GLN A 425 15.67 -7.16 -6.49
C GLN A 425 16.03 -8.52 -7.12
N GLU A 426 17.32 -8.84 -7.25
CA GLU A 426 17.77 -10.16 -7.71
C GLU A 426 17.31 -11.29 -6.77
N LEU A 427 17.25 -11.04 -5.46
CA LEU A 427 16.76 -12.01 -4.48
C LEU A 427 15.25 -12.22 -4.58
N ILE A 428 14.48 -11.15 -4.85
CA ILE A 428 13.04 -11.22 -5.08
C ILE A 428 12.75 -12.13 -6.29
N GLU A 429 13.41 -11.90 -7.42
CA GLU A 429 13.22 -12.71 -8.63
C GLU A 429 13.53 -14.21 -8.38
N LYS A 430 14.60 -14.51 -7.62
CA LYS A 430 14.94 -15.88 -7.24
C LYS A 430 13.87 -16.52 -6.34
N ALA A 431 13.31 -15.75 -5.42
CA ALA A 431 12.28 -16.25 -4.53
C ALA A 431 10.96 -16.48 -5.28
N GLU A 432 10.58 -15.59 -6.20
CA GLU A 432 9.41 -15.77 -7.07
C GLU A 432 9.51 -17.07 -7.89
N LEU A 433 10.64 -17.29 -8.55
CA LEU A 433 10.90 -18.54 -9.30
C LEU A 433 10.88 -19.80 -8.42
N ARG A 434 11.32 -19.70 -7.17
CA ARG A 434 11.21 -20.78 -6.18
C ARG A 434 9.74 -21.00 -5.80
N ASN A 435 8.99 -19.93 -5.54
CA ASN A 435 7.62 -19.99 -5.05
C ASN A 435 6.68 -20.64 -6.08
N GLU A 436 6.90 -20.45 -7.38
CA GLU A 436 6.16 -21.13 -8.46
C GLU A 436 6.11 -22.66 -8.30
N GLN A 437 7.13 -23.26 -7.65
CA GLN A 437 7.18 -24.71 -7.42
C GLN A 437 6.16 -25.19 -6.38
N PHE A 438 5.66 -24.27 -5.54
CA PHE A 438 4.74 -24.54 -4.44
C PHE A 438 3.31 -24.04 -4.70
N SER A 439 3.08 -23.29 -5.79
CA SER A 439 1.79 -22.66 -6.15
C SER A 439 0.82 -23.58 -6.92
N ASN A 440 0.91 -24.91 -6.78
CA ASN A 440 0.05 -25.89 -7.48
C ASN A 440 -1.02 -26.52 -6.58
#